data_AF-A0A821TCR5-F1
#
_entry.id   AF-A0A821TCR5-F1
#
_cell.length_a   1.000
_cell.length_b   1.000
_cell.length_c   1.000
_cell.angle_alpha   90.00
_cell.angle_beta   90.00
_cell.angle_gamma   90.00
#
_symmetry.space_group_name_H-M   'P 1'
#
loop_
_entity.id
_entity.type
_entity.pdbx_description
1 polymer ?
#
loop_
_entity_poly.entity_id
_entity_poly.type
_entity_poly.pdbx_seq_one_letter_code
_entity_poly.pdbx_strand_id
1 'polypeptide(L)' 'KQIPKSIKRAITTSCAEFVAEDSRSFKLLQGPGFIRLAQQLFDSGQRLSSSIPIDIENLLPAPTTVSNFYCIC' A
#
# COMPACT_ATOMS: atom_id res chain seq x y z
N LYS A 1 -12.60 -14.63 8.22
CA LYS A 1 -11.76 -15.60 7.47
C LYS A 1 -10.34 -15.54 8.03
N GLN A 2 -9.68 -16.67 8.26
CA GLN A 2 -8.30 -16.67 8.76
C GLN A 2 -7.34 -16.42 7.59
N ILE A 3 -6.44 -15.44 7.72
CA ILE A 3 -5.43 -15.14 6.69
C ILE A 3 -4.35 -16.24 6.73
N PRO A 4 -3.99 -16.86 5.58
CA PRO A 4 -2.89 -17.82 5.51
C PRO A 4 -1.58 -17.26 6.09
N LYS A 5 -0.84 -18.09 6.82
CA LYS A 5 0.44 -17.69 7.45
C LYS A 5 1.47 -17.20 6.43
N SER A 6 1.49 -17.79 5.23
CA SER A 6 2.37 -17.38 4.14
C SER A 6 2.11 -15.94 3.70
N ILE A 7 0.83 -15.57 3.50
CA ILE A 7 0.43 -14.21 3.14
C ILE A 7 0.83 -13.24 4.25
N LYS A 8 0.55 -13.57 5.51
CA LYS A 8 0.93 -12.72 6.64
C LYS A 8 2.45 -12.48 6.69
N ARG A 9 3.25 -13.53 6.47
CA ARG A 9 4.72 -13.43 6.43
C ARG A 9 5.21 -12.56 5.27
N ALA A 10 4.63 -12.72 4.08
CA ALA A 10 4.96 -11.90 2.92
C ALA A 10 4.71 -10.41 3.21
N ILE A 11 3.53 -10.06 3.70
CA ILE A 11 3.18 -8.67 4.07
C ILE A 11 4.12 -8.14 5.16
N THR A 12 4.44 -8.92 6.18
CA THR A 12 5.41 -8.50 7.21
C THR A 12 6.78 -8.19 6.62
N THR A 13 7.24 -9.00 5.67
CA THR A 13 8.54 -8.81 5.00
C THR A 13 8.53 -7.52 4.17
N SER A 14 7.51 -7.31 3.34
CA SER A 14 7.37 -6.10 2.53
C SER A 14 7.24 -4.82 3.38
N CYS A 15 6.54 -4.88 4.53
CA CYS A 15 6.51 -3.74 5.45
C CYS A 15 7.87 -3.44 6.08
N ALA A 16 8.68 -4.47 6.36
CA ALA A 16 10.02 -4.28 6.90
C ALA A 16 10.96 -3.67 5.86
N GLU A 17 10.91 -4.17 4.62
CA GLU A 17 11.64 -3.64 3.46
C GLU A 17 11.27 -2.17 3.21
N PHE A 18 9.97 -1.86 3.10
CA PHE A 18 9.48 -0.49 2.96
C PHE A 18 10.03 0.46 4.04
N VAL A 19 10.00 0.03 5.31
CA VAL A 19 10.50 0.87 6.40
C VAL A 19 12.02 1.08 6.30
N ALA A 20 12.77 0.06 5.90
CA ALA A 20 14.22 0.13 5.77
C ALA A 20 14.67 0.95 4.55
N GLU A 21 14.10 0.68 3.38
CA GLU A 21 14.47 1.31 2.11
C GLU A 21 14.07 2.79 2.07
N ASP A 22 12.86 3.12 2.54
CA ASP A 22 12.38 4.50 2.54
C ASP A 22 12.76 5.27 3.82
N SER A 23 13.59 4.67 4.68
CA SER A 23 14.01 5.25 5.97
C SER A 23 12.83 5.77 6.80
N ARG A 24 11.74 5.00 6.87
CA ARG A 24 10.52 5.37 7.61
C ARG A 24 10.61 4.91 9.05
N SER A 25 9.72 5.43 9.90
CA SER A 25 9.55 4.91 11.25
C SER A 25 8.63 3.70 11.25
N PHE A 26 8.95 2.64 12.01
CA PHE A 26 8.03 1.52 12.24
C PHE A 26 6.66 1.94 12.79
N LYS A 27 6.58 3.07 13.51
CA LYS A 27 5.31 3.62 14.02
C LYS A 27 4.34 4.01 12.89
N LEU A 28 4.84 4.28 11.68
CA LEU A 28 4.02 4.60 10.51
C LEU A 28 3.02 3.48 10.19
N LEU A 29 3.41 2.22 10.38
CA LEU A 29 2.56 1.04 10.11
C LEU A 29 1.32 0.98 11.00
N GLN A 30 1.33 1.67 12.14
CA GLN A 30 0.19 1.79 13.07
C GLN A 30 -0.64 3.06 12.80
N GLY A 31 -0.17 3.94 11.91
CA GLY A 31 -0.84 5.19 11.61
C GLY A 31 -2.19 4.96 10.92
N PRO A 32 -3.26 5.69 11.30
CA PRO A 32 -4.59 5.49 10.73
C PRO A 32 -4.62 5.79 9.22
N GLY A 33 -3.76 6.68 8.72
CA GLY A 33 -3.60 6.94 7.28
C GLY A 33 -3.04 5.74 6.51
N PHE A 34 -1.98 5.11 7.04
CA PHE A 34 -1.37 3.93 6.43
C PHE A 34 -2.34 2.74 6.40
N ILE A 35 -3.08 2.50 7.50
CA ILE A 35 -4.07 1.43 7.57
C ILE A 35 -5.17 1.62 6.52
N ARG A 36 -5.69 2.85 6.36
CA ARG A 36 -6.70 3.15 5.34
C ARG A 36 -6.16 2.97 3.92
N LEU A 37 -4.92 3.40 3.66
CA LEU A 37 -4.26 3.19 2.37
C LEU A 37 -4.14 1.69 2.05
N ALA A 38 -3.64 0.90 3.00
CA ALA A 38 -3.49 -0.55 2.83
C ALA A 38 -4.83 -1.24 2.55
N GLN A 39 -5.90 -0.85 3.26
CA GLN A 39 -7.24 -1.35 3.01
C GLN A 39 -7.73 -0.99 1.60
N GLN A 40 -7.56 0.27 1.17
CA GLN A 40 -7.98 0.73 -0.15
C GLN A 40 -7.24 0.00 -1.28
N LEU A 41 -5.93 -0.22 -1.13
CA LEU A 41 -5.13 -0.99 -2.10
C LEU A 41 -5.61 -2.44 -2.20
N PHE A 42 -5.90 -3.07 -1.06
CA PHE A 42 -6.40 -4.44 -1.02
C PHE A 42 -7.80 -4.57 -1.64
N ASP A 43 -8.71 -3.63 -1.34
CA ASP A 43 -10.06 -3.61 -1.90
C ASP A 43 -10.05 -3.33 -3.41
N SER A 44 -9.11 -2.49 -3.88
CA SER A 44 -8.90 -2.23 -5.30
C SER A 44 -8.35 -3.46 -6.01
N GLY A 45 -7.37 -4.15 -5.41
CA GLY A 45 -6.81 -5.39 -5.93
C GLY A 45 -7.86 -6.51 -6.08
N GLN A 46 -8.83 -6.61 -5.17
CA GLN A 46 -9.93 -7.58 -5.29
C GLN A 46 -10.87 -7.31 -6.47
N ARG A 47 -10.96 -6.06 -6.93
CA ARG A 47 -11.83 -5.66 -8.05
C ARG A 47 -11.15 -5.84 -9.41
N LEU A 48 -9.82 -5.93 -9.43
CA LEU A 48 -9.03 -6.13 -10.64
C LEU A 48 -9.02 -7.62 -10.99
N SER A 49 -9.27 -7.95 -12.27
CA SER A 49 -9.23 -9.33 -12.73
C SER A 49 -7.80 -9.85 -12.74
N SER A 50 -7.57 -11.06 -12.21
CA SER A 50 -6.25 -11.70 -12.10
C SER A 50 -5.51 -11.92 -13.43
N SER A 51 -6.15 -11.68 -14.57
CA SER A 51 -5.62 -11.86 -15.92
C SER A 51 -4.89 -10.64 -16.49
N ILE A 52 -4.98 -9.47 -15.84
CA ILE A 52 -4.33 -8.25 -16.33
C ILE A 52 -3.10 -7.98 -15.44
N PRO A 53 -1.87 -8.05 -15.98
CA PRO A 53 -0.71 -7.60 -15.24
C PRO A 53 -0.86 -6.10 -14.96
N ILE A 54 -0.83 -5.74 -13.69
CA ILE A 54 -0.93 -4.34 -13.25
C ILE A 54 0.49 -3.79 -13.17
N ASP A 55 0.75 -2.74 -13.92
CA ASP A 55 1.94 -1.93 -13.74
C ASP A 55 1.76 -1.01 -12.53
N ILE A 56 2.48 -1.32 -11.44
CA ILE A 56 2.36 -0.62 -10.16
C ILE A 56 2.92 0.81 -10.26
N GLU A 57 3.95 1.04 -11.08
CA GLU A 57 4.55 2.38 -11.22
C GLU A 57 3.56 3.35 -11.87
N ASN A 58 2.75 2.87 -12.81
CA ASN A 58 1.70 3.66 -13.45
C ASN A 58 0.42 3.76 -12.60
N LEU A 59 0.19 2.83 -11.67
CA LEU A 59 -0.95 2.87 -10.75
C LEU A 59 -0.76 3.93 -9.65
N LEU A 60 0.45 4.00 -9.09
CA LEU A 60 0.74 4.91 -7.99
C LEU A 60 0.87 6.35 -8.49
N PRO A 61 0.19 7.32 -7.85
CA PRO A 61 0.27 8.71 -8.29
C PRO A 61 1.64 9.30 -8.00
N ALA A 62 2.11 10.17 -8.90
CA ALA A 62 3.29 11.00 -8.63
C ALA A 62 3.06 11.90 -7.39
N PRO A 63 4.12 12.26 -6.64
CA PRO A 63 4.00 13.13 -5.46
C PRO A 63 3.31 14.47 -5.75
N THR A 64 3.53 15.04 -6.94
CA THR A 64 2.90 16.29 -7.40
C THR A 64 1.38 16.15 -7.53
N THR A 65 0.90 15.02 -8.06
CA THR A 65 -0.54 14.72 -8.16
C THR A 65 -1.19 14.66 -6.79
N VAL A 66 -0.54 13.99 -5.83
CA VAL A 66 -1.04 13.90 -4.45
C VAL A 66 -1.06 15.28 -3.78
N SER A 67 0.00 16.06 -3.94
CA SER A 67 0.10 17.42 -3.40
C SER A 67 -1.02 18.32 -3.93
N ASN A 68 -1.25 18.31 -5.25
CA ASN A 68 -2.29 19.12 -5.88
C ASN A 68 -3.68 18.70 -5.41
N PHE A 69 -3.93 17.39 -5.28
CA PHE A 69 -5.21 16.89 -4.79
C PHE A 69 -5.48 17.32 -3.34
N TYR A 70 -4.47 17.25 -2.48
CA TYR A 70 -4.60 17.64 -1.08
C TYR A 70 -4.78 19.15 -0.90
N CYS A 71 -4.09 20.00 -1.68
CA CYS A 71 -4.26 21.45 -1.62
C CYS A 71 -5.64 21.96 -2.05
N ILE A 72 -6.43 21.13 -2.73
CA ILE A 72 -7.80 21.46 -3.15
C ILE A 72 -8.82 21.06 -2.06
N CYS A 73 -8.41 20.26 -1.06
CA CYS A 73 -9.24 19.81 0.07
C CYS A 73 -9.02 20.68 1.32
#